data_AF-A0A4Q5YZN0-F1
#
_entry.id   AF-A0A4Q5YZN0-F1
#
_cell.length_a   1.000
_cell.length_b   1.000
_cell.length_c   1.000
_cell.angle_alpha   90.00
_cell.angle_beta   90.00
_cell.angle_gamma   90.00
#
_symmetry.space_group_name_H-M   'P 1'
#
loop_
_entity.id
_entity.type
_entity.pdbx_description
1 polymer ?
#
loop_
_entity_poly.entity_id
_entity_poly.type
_entity_poly.pdbx_seq_one_letter_code
_entity_poly.pdbx_strand_id
1 'polypeptide(L)'
;MYSKQEAAQLKKEFWTAFGQYMTPVMSADGEKISWINYKTGEKNIVFKMEADNKKATVAIELSHTDTDIQQLYFEQFVQLKNIFAATVDGEWHWQLHTADEYGKVISSIYTELSGVSVFKKE
;
A
#
# COMPACT_ATOMS: atom_id res chain seq x y z
N MET A 1 1.71 -10.24 -25.87
CA MET A 1 0.69 -10.28 -24.80
C MET A 1 0.92 -11.56 -24.02
N TYR A 2 1.07 -11.49 -22.68
CA TYR A 2 1.12 -12.69 -21.84
C TYR A 2 -0.26 -13.34 -21.78
N SER A 3 -0.32 -14.67 -21.75
CA SER A 3 -1.55 -15.37 -21.37
C SER A 3 -1.93 -15.03 -19.92
N LYS A 4 -3.22 -15.22 -19.57
CA LYS A 4 -3.70 -15.01 -18.19
C LYS A 4 -2.89 -15.83 -17.16
N GLN A 5 -2.43 -17.02 -17.55
CA GLN A 5 -1.63 -17.90 -16.69
C GLN A 5 -0.21 -17.36 -16.50
N GLU A 6 0.45 -16.91 -17.57
CA GLU A 6 1.80 -16.32 -17.50
C GLU A 6 1.82 -15.04 -16.67
N ALA A 7 0.82 -14.17 -16.82
CA ALA A 7 0.72 -12.95 -16.03
C ALA A 7 0.53 -13.25 -14.53
N ALA A 8 -0.28 -14.26 -14.18
CA ALA A 8 -0.47 -14.68 -12.80
C ALA A 8 0.81 -15.28 -12.20
N GLN A 9 1.54 -16.09 -12.98
CA GLN A 9 2.79 -16.69 -12.56
C GLN A 9 3.88 -15.64 -12.30
N LEU A 10 4.04 -14.66 -13.20
CA LEU A 10 5.01 -13.59 -13.01
C LEU A 10 4.70 -12.71 -11.78
N LYS A 11 3.41 -12.39 -11.54
CA LYS A 11 3.01 -11.68 -10.30
C LYS A 11 3.37 -12.50 -9.05
N LYS A 12 3.12 -13.80 -9.07
CA LYS A 12 3.46 -14.70 -7.95
C LYS A 12 4.97 -14.73 -7.71
N GLU A 13 5.77 -14.83 -8.76
CA GLU A 13 7.22 -14.80 -8.68
C GLU A 13 7.73 -13.48 -8.10
N PHE A 14 7.21 -12.34 -8.56
CA PHE A 14 7.54 -11.03 -8.03
C PHE A 14 7.28 -10.93 -6.52
N TRP A 15 6.07 -11.28 -6.07
CA TRP A 15 5.73 -11.21 -4.64
C TRP A 15 6.52 -12.20 -3.79
N THR A 16 6.86 -13.37 -4.34
CA THR A 16 7.72 -14.35 -3.66
C THR A 16 9.13 -13.79 -3.46
N ALA A 17 9.74 -13.25 -4.53
CA ALA A 17 11.06 -12.65 -4.48
C ALA A 17 11.08 -11.40 -3.58
N PHE A 18 10.07 -10.55 -3.67
CA PHE A 18 9.92 -9.37 -2.80
C PHE A 18 9.80 -9.75 -1.32
N GLY A 19 8.98 -10.76 -0.99
CA GLY A 19 8.87 -11.25 0.39
C GLY A 19 10.20 -11.77 0.95
N GLN A 20 10.98 -12.47 0.13
CA GLN A 20 12.33 -12.92 0.51
C GLN A 20 13.29 -11.73 0.68
N TYR A 21 13.26 -10.77 -0.24
CA TYR A 21 14.09 -9.56 -0.19
C TYR A 21 13.80 -8.70 1.04
N MET A 22 12.54 -8.61 1.45
CA MET A 22 12.09 -7.81 2.60
C MET A 22 12.19 -8.55 3.95
N THR A 23 12.57 -9.83 3.97
CA THR A 23 12.75 -10.61 5.21
C THR A 23 13.72 -10.01 6.25
N PRO A 24 14.84 -9.34 5.88
CA PRO A 24 15.73 -8.72 6.85
C PRO A 24 15.23 -7.36 7.35
N VAL A 25 14.20 -6.77 6.73
CA VAL A 25 13.65 -5.47 7.12
C VAL A 25 12.65 -5.68 8.25
N MET A 26 13.02 -5.23 9.46
CA MET A 26 12.18 -5.32 10.65
C MET A 26 11.20 -4.16 10.73
N SER A 27 10.15 -4.34 11.53
CA SER A 27 9.25 -3.26 11.90
C SER A 27 9.93 -2.22 12.79
N ALA A 28 9.23 -1.10 13.04
CA ALA A 28 9.66 -0.11 14.02
C ALA A 28 9.87 -0.71 15.43
N ASP A 29 9.11 -1.76 15.77
CA ASP A 29 9.19 -2.47 17.05
C ASP A 29 10.19 -3.65 17.04
N GLY A 30 10.93 -3.86 15.94
CA GLY A 30 11.92 -4.92 15.82
C GLY A 30 11.34 -6.31 15.52
N GLU A 31 10.07 -6.38 15.13
CA GLU A 31 9.40 -7.65 14.79
C GLU A 31 9.56 -7.99 13.29
N LYS A 32 9.57 -9.29 12.98
CA LYS A 32 9.49 -9.77 11.59
C LYS A 32 8.07 -9.57 11.08
N ILE A 33 7.90 -8.76 10.04
CA ILE A 33 6.60 -8.48 9.45
C ILE A 33 6.55 -8.92 7.99
N SER A 34 5.39 -9.43 7.57
CA SER A 34 5.08 -9.58 6.16
C SER A 34 4.74 -8.21 5.59
N TRP A 35 5.69 -7.58 4.90
CA TRP A 35 5.47 -6.28 4.24
C TRP A 35 4.36 -6.30 3.19
N ILE A 36 4.04 -7.49 2.66
CA ILE A 36 2.92 -7.72 1.75
C ILE A 36 1.58 -7.68 2.50
N ASN A 37 1.55 -8.17 3.74
CA ASN A 37 0.37 -8.24 4.59
C ASN A 37 0.66 -7.59 5.95
N TYR A 38 1.02 -6.30 5.93
CA TYR A 38 1.43 -5.60 7.12
C TYR A 38 0.24 -5.42 8.07
N LYS A 39 0.36 -5.97 9.28
CA LYS A 39 -0.66 -5.83 10.31
C LYS A 39 -0.40 -4.55 11.10
N THR A 40 -1.21 -3.53 10.84
CA THR A 40 -1.19 -2.25 11.58
C THR A 40 -1.63 -2.39 13.04
N GLY A 41 -2.32 -3.49 13.38
CA GLY A 41 -2.96 -3.68 14.69
C GLY A 41 -4.33 -2.99 14.80
N GLU A 42 -4.64 -2.07 13.89
CA GLU A 42 -5.87 -1.28 13.87
C GLU A 42 -6.89 -1.84 12.88
N LYS A 43 -8.14 -1.96 13.33
CA LYS A 43 -9.22 -2.48 12.48
C LYS A 43 -9.52 -1.46 11.37
N ASN A 44 -9.72 -1.97 10.16
CA ASN A 44 -10.04 -1.17 8.96
C ASN A 44 -8.95 -0.20 8.52
N ILE A 45 -7.76 -0.24 9.12
CA ILE A 45 -6.58 0.51 8.68
C ILE A 45 -5.58 -0.53 8.17
N VAL A 46 -5.26 -0.48 6.88
CA VAL A 46 -4.32 -1.44 6.28
C VAL A 46 -3.18 -0.70 5.61
N PHE A 47 -1.97 -1.22 5.78
CA PHE A 47 -0.83 -0.82 4.97
C PHE A 47 -0.67 -1.86 3.87
N LYS A 48 -0.79 -1.43 2.60
CA LYS A 48 -0.74 -2.30 1.45
C LYS A 48 0.26 -1.81 0.41
N MET A 49 0.82 -2.76 -0.31
CA MET A 49 1.60 -2.51 -1.52
C MET A 49 0.93 -3.23 -2.68
N GLU A 50 0.78 -2.52 -3.78
CA GLU A 50 0.24 -3.05 -5.03
C GLU A 50 1.25 -2.80 -6.14
N ALA A 51 1.43 -3.78 -7.02
CA ALA A 51 2.32 -3.63 -8.16
C ALA A 51 1.67 -4.30 -9.37
N ASP A 52 1.53 -3.52 -10.43
CA ASP A 52 0.97 -3.94 -11.69
C ASP A 52 2.01 -3.87 -12.82
N ASN A 53 1.54 -3.91 -14.06
CA ASN A 53 2.41 -3.91 -15.23
C ASN A 53 2.87 -2.52 -15.68
N LYS A 54 2.44 -1.46 -15.02
CA LYS A 54 2.66 -0.06 -15.36
C LYS A 54 3.12 0.79 -14.16
N LYS A 55 2.75 0.41 -12.94
CA LYS A 55 3.05 1.14 -11.72
C LYS A 55 3.15 0.23 -10.50
N ALA A 56 3.78 0.76 -9.45
CA ALA A 56 3.72 0.22 -8.11
C ALA A 56 3.20 1.32 -7.16
N THR A 57 2.37 0.94 -6.20
CA THR A 57 1.73 1.84 -5.25
C THR A 57 1.95 1.30 -3.84
N VAL A 58 2.26 2.19 -2.90
CA VAL A 58 2.25 1.91 -1.47
C VAL A 58 1.22 2.81 -0.83
N ALA A 59 0.30 2.26 -0.04
CA ALA A 59 -0.83 2.99 0.50
C ALA A 59 -1.15 2.58 1.95
N ILE A 60 -1.54 3.57 2.75
CA ILE A 60 -2.32 3.38 3.97
C ILE A 60 -3.78 3.60 3.60
N GLU A 61 -4.60 2.56 3.73
CA GLU A 61 -6.03 2.63 3.42
C GLU A 61 -6.89 2.51 4.67
N LEU A 62 -7.85 3.41 4.77
CA LEU A 62 -8.89 3.46 5.77
C LEU A 62 -10.19 2.99 5.12
N SER A 63 -10.72 1.87 5.60
CA SER A 63 -11.84 1.18 4.96
C SER A 63 -13.03 0.99 5.92
N HIS A 64 -13.14 1.88 6.90
CA HIS A 64 -14.25 1.97 7.86
C HIS A 64 -15.58 2.09 7.10
N THR A 65 -16.58 1.30 7.52
CA THR A 65 -17.91 1.31 6.89
C THR A 65 -18.64 2.64 7.09
N ASP A 66 -18.41 3.29 8.23
CA ASP A 66 -18.94 4.60 8.56
C ASP A 66 -17.99 5.68 8.05
N THR A 67 -18.49 6.58 7.20
CA THR A 67 -17.72 7.65 6.56
C THR A 67 -17.29 8.74 7.52
N ASP A 68 -18.06 9.02 8.57
CA ASP A 68 -17.72 10.02 9.59
C ASP A 68 -16.55 9.51 10.43
N ILE A 69 -16.58 8.22 10.80
CA ILE A 69 -15.45 7.56 11.46
C ILE A 69 -14.23 7.56 10.52
N GLN A 70 -14.42 7.21 9.25
CA GLN A 70 -13.34 7.21 8.26
C GLN A 70 -12.68 8.59 8.12
N GLN A 71 -13.49 9.65 8.12
CA GLN A 71 -13.02 11.03 8.07
C GLN A 71 -12.25 11.40 9.34
N LEU A 72 -12.77 11.08 10.52
CA LEU A 72 -12.11 11.35 11.80
C LEU A 72 -10.68 10.77 11.84
N TYR A 73 -10.51 9.51 11.44
CA TYR A 73 -9.18 8.90 11.37
C TYR A 73 -8.29 9.59 10.33
N PHE A 74 -8.83 9.90 9.15
CA PHE A 74 -8.08 10.58 8.10
C PHE A 74 -7.58 11.97 8.56
N GLU A 75 -8.43 12.74 9.25
CA GLU A 75 -8.07 14.04 9.82
C GLU A 75 -6.93 13.92 10.84
N GLN A 76 -6.91 12.86 11.67
CA GLN A 76 -5.79 12.59 12.58
C GLN A 76 -4.49 12.34 11.82
N PHE A 77 -4.51 11.57 10.72
CA PHE A 77 -3.33 11.41 9.89
C PHE A 77 -2.88 12.74 9.26
N VAL A 78 -3.82 13.58 8.83
CA VAL A 78 -3.51 14.91 8.27
C VAL A 78 -2.85 15.81 9.32
N GLN A 79 -3.27 15.74 10.59
CA GLN A 79 -2.60 16.45 11.69
C GLN A 79 -1.15 15.98 11.87
N LEU A 80 -0.88 14.69 11.62
CA LEU A 80 0.46 14.09 11.68
C LEU A 80 1.27 14.27 10.39
N LYS A 81 0.73 14.96 9.37
CA LYS A 81 1.37 15.08 8.04
C LYS A 81 2.78 15.65 8.09
N ASN A 82 3.06 16.58 9.00
CA ASN A 82 4.41 17.15 9.14
C ASN A 82 5.43 16.11 9.65
N ILE A 83 5.05 15.31 10.64
CA ILE A 83 5.90 14.22 11.17
C ILE A 83 6.07 13.12 10.12
N PHE A 84 4.99 12.83 9.40
CA PHE A 84 5.01 11.89 8.29
C PHE A 84 6.02 12.34 7.21
N ALA A 85 5.91 13.58 6.72
CA ALA A 85 6.81 14.13 5.71
C ALA A 85 8.28 14.28 6.17
N ALA A 86 8.53 14.33 7.48
CA ALA A 86 9.89 14.31 8.03
C ALA A 86 10.48 12.89 8.12
N THR A 87 9.63 11.87 8.12
CA THR A 87 10.03 10.46 8.29
C THR A 87 10.13 9.72 6.96
N VAL A 88 9.27 10.06 5.99
CA VAL A 88 9.23 9.42 4.68
C VAL A 88 9.60 10.39 3.57
N ASP A 89 10.42 9.91 2.64
CA ASP A 89 10.78 10.65 1.43
C ASP A 89 9.69 10.53 0.36
N GLY A 90 9.67 11.50 -0.53
CA GLY A 90 8.81 11.53 -1.72
C GLY A 90 7.48 12.27 -1.53
N GLU A 91 6.75 12.39 -2.63
CA GLU A 91 5.42 12.99 -2.63
C GLU A 91 4.36 11.94 -2.31
N TRP A 92 3.50 12.25 -1.34
CA TRP A 92 2.39 11.41 -0.94
C TRP A 92 1.08 12.13 -1.22
N HIS A 93 0.15 11.41 -1.84
CA HIS A 93 -1.20 11.84 -2.13
C HIS A 93 -2.13 11.44 -0.98
N TRP A 94 -3.02 12.37 -0.64
CA TRP A 94 -3.95 12.24 0.48
C TRP A 94 -5.37 12.37 -0.06
N GLN A 95 -6.14 11.29 -0.05
CA GLN A 95 -7.49 11.23 -0.61
C GLN A 95 -8.50 10.79 0.46
N LEU A 96 -9.46 11.67 0.73
CA LEU A 96 -10.59 11.38 1.60
C LEU A 96 -11.75 10.84 0.77
N HIS A 97 -12.36 9.73 1.20
CA HIS A 97 -13.60 9.17 0.62
C HIS A 97 -13.55 8.95 -0.91
N THR A 98 -12.49 8.29 -1.38
CA THR A 98 -12.39 7.81 -2.76
C THR A 98 -13.04 6.44 -2.92
N ALA A 99 -13.37 6.06 -4.17
CA ALA A 99 -13.87 4.72 -4.48
C ALA A 99 -12.71 3.79 -4.83
N ASP A 100 -12.68 2.60 -4.23
CA ASP A 100 -11.78 1.52 -4.64
C ASP A 100 -12.24 0.86 -5.96
N GLU A 101 -11.47 -0.11 -6.45
CA GLU A 101 -11.78 -0.86 -7.68
C GLU A 101 -13.10 -1.64 -7.62
N TYR A 102 -13.65 -1.86 -6.42
CA TYR A 102 -14.90 -2.56 -6.16
C TYR A 102 -16.06 -1.62 -5.81
N GLY A 103 -15.84 -0.30 -5.85
CA GLY A 103 -16.82 0.74 -5.53
C GLY A 103 -17.02 0.99 -4.03
N LYS A 104 -16.17 0.46 -3.15
CA LYS A 104 -16.20 0.75 -1.72
C LYS A 104 -15.58 2.13 -1.45
N VAL A 105 -16.21 2.90 -0.56
CA VAL A 105 -15.67 4.19 -0.10
C VAL A 105 -14.53 3.95 0.89
N ILE A 106 -13.34 4.42 0.52
CA ILE A 106 -12.12 4.34 1.32
C ILE A 106 -11.42 5.70 1.37
N SER A 107 -10.61 5.93 2.38
CA SER A 107 -9.65 7.05 2.39
C SER A 107 -8.25 6.49 2.28
N SER A 108 -7.41 7.11 1.47
CA SER A 108 -6.09 6.58 1.12
C SER A 108 -4.99 7.64 1.23
N ILE A 109 -3.87 7.23 1.80
CA ILE A 109 -2.62 8.01 1.83
C ILE A 109 -1.59 7.18 1.08
N TYR A 110 -1.21 7.58 -0.12
CA TYR A 110 -0.43 6.73 -1.01
C TYR A 110 0.63 7.48 -1.79
N THR A 111 1.63 6.75 -2.25
CA THR A 111 2.57 7.20 -3.27
C THR A 111 2.62 6.16 -4.38
N GLU A 112 2.86 6.60 -5.61
CA GLU A 112 2.95 5.72 -6.78
C GLU A 112 4.24 5.95 -7.57
N LEU A 113 4.85 4.84 -7.97
CA LEU A 113 5.97 4.80 -8.89
C LEU A 113 5.46 4.36 -10.25
N SER A 114 5.44 5.29 -11.21
CA SER A 114 5.03 5.03 -12.59
C SER A 114 6.19 4.53 -13.45
N GLY A 115 5.88 3.74 -14.49
CA GLY A 115 6.85 3.26 -15.47
C GLY A 115 7.59 1.97 -15.08
N VAL A 116 7.27 1.41 -13.91
CA VAL A 116 7.74 0.11 -13.46
C VAL A 116 6.77 -0.99 -13.84
N SER A 117 7.26 -2.21 -13.96
CA SER A 117 6.43 -3.35 -14.35
C SER A 117 6.91 -4.59 -13.63
N VAL A 118 5.99 -5.29 -12.95
CA VAL A 118 6.29 -6.59 -12.34
C VAL A 118 6.73 -7.65 -13.36
N PHE A 119 6.55 -7.39 -14.66
CA PHE A 119 6.96 -8.29 -15.75
C PHE A 119 8.36 -8.00 -16.31
N LYS A 120 8.99 -6.87 -15.93
CA LYS A 120 10.38 -6.60 -16.29
C LYS A 120 11.30 -7.19 -15.21
N LYS A 121 12.14 -8.16 -15.60
CA LYS A 121 13.13 -8.81 -14.72
C LYS A 121 14.52 -8.17 -14.80
N GLU A 122 14.59 -6.88 -15.13
CA GLU A 122 15.83 -6.10 -15.24
C GLU A 122 15.78 -4.87 -14.33
#